data_AF-A0AA88Y3R9-F1
#
_entry.id   AF-A0AA88Y3R9-F1
#
_cell.length_a   1.000
_cell.length_b   1.000
_cell.length_c   1.000
_cell.angle_alpha   90.00
_cell.angle_beta   90.00
_cell.angle_gamma   90.00
#
_symmetry.space_group_name_H-M   'P 1'
#
loop_
_entity.id
_entity.type
_entity.pdbx_description
1 polymer ?
#
loop_
_entity_poly.entity_id
_entity_poly.type
_entity_poly.pdbx_seq_one_letter_code
_entity_poly.pdbx_strand_id
1 'polypeptide(L)'
;MCVFIPTGKVSNQFNSECILYSHLKVSLSDKDQVILDTRKEATVWGNPSTCNYVTYTPVVASLNSMIWCWFLYQNALKNDSGTSQSVLALLFSCIFHLLFTVVLLVSSCFLSAGKTAFCDDLGLQIPRYKLYLYYTY
;
A
#
# COMPACT_ATOMS: atom_id res chain seq x y z
N MET A 1 -9.42 -6.05 10.02
CA MET A 1 -10.05 -5.85 8.69
C MET A 1 -8.93 -5.68 7.68
N CYS A 2 -8.74 -6.64 6.76
CA CYS A 2 -7.75 -6.51 5.70
C CYS A 2 -8.31 -5.58 4.62
N VAL A 3 -7.58 -4.51 4.29
CA VAL A 3 -7.99 -3.58 3.23
C VAL A 3 -7.19 -3.92 1.98
N PHE A 4 -7.89 -4.33 0.92
CA PHE A 4 -7.29 -4.49 -0.39
C PHE A 4 -7.42 -3.16 -1.15
N ILE A 5 -6.30 -2.49 -1.35
CA ILE A 5 -6.22 -1.29 -2.19
C ILE A 5 -5.31 -1.63 -3.36
N PRO A 6 -5.80 -1.66 -4.61
CA PRO A 6 -4.96 -1.85 -5.78
C PRO A 6 -4.15 -0.56 -6.03
N THR A 7 -3.10 -0.34 -5.23
CA THR A 7 -2.34 0.92 -5.21
C THR A 7 -1.81 1.30 -6.59
N GLY A 8 -1.45 0.33 -7.44
CA GLY A 8 -1.05 0.59 -8.82
C GLY A 8 -2.18 1.15 -9.70
N LYS A 9 -3.41 0.63 -9.57
CA LYS A 9 -4.58 1.16 -10.31
C LYS A 9 -4.96 2.55 -9.80
N VAL A 10 -4.90 2.74 -8.48
CA VAL A 10 -5.21 4.02 -7.84
C VAL A 10 -4.18 5.07 -8.23
N SER A 11 -2.89 4.75 -8.20
CA SER A 11 -1.81 5.64 -8.65
C SER A 11 -2.02 6.08 -10.11
N ASN A 12 -2.40 5.17 -11.00
CA ASN A 12 -2.68 5.52 -12.40
C ASN A 12 -3.90 6.46 -12.56
N GLN A 13 -4.93 6.32 -11.72
CA GLN A 13 -6.08 7.24 -11.71
C GLN A 13 -5.74 8.64 -11.22
N PHE A 14 -4.69 8.77 -10.41
CA PHE A 14 -4.21 10.05 -9.86
C PHE A 14 -2.91 10.53 -10.52
N ASN A 15 -2.67 10.19 -11.80
CA ASN A 15 -1.50 10.63 -12.56
C ASN A 15 -0.15 10.31 -11.87
N SER A 16 -0.05 9.16 -11.23
CA SER A 16 1.11 8.70 -10.45
C SER A 16 1.37 9.47 -9.14
N GLU A 17 0.44 10.30 -8.69
CA GLU A 17 0.54 10.99 -7.40
C GLU A 17 0.22 10.04 -6.23
N CYS A 18 0.83 10.31 -5.07
CA CYS A 18 0.64 9.48 -3.89
C CYS A 18 -0.59 9.91 -3.09
N ILE A 19 -1.59 9.02 -2.99
CA ILE A 19 -2.82 9.26 -2.22
C ILE A 19 -2.66 9.01 -0.72
N LEU A 20 -1.60 8.31 -0.30
CA LEU A 20 -1.42 8.00 1.12
C LEU A 20 -0.96 9.26 1.84
N TYR A 21 -1.68 9.63 2.90
CA TYR A 21 -1.46 10.90 3.60
C TYR A 21 -1.65 12.13 2.70
N SER A 22 -2.44 12.01 1.62
CA SER A 22 -2.80 13.19 0.83
C SER A 22 -3.97 13.94 1.45
N HIS A 23 -3.99 15.25 1.21
CA HIS A 23 -5.10 16.15 1.55
C HIS A 23 -5.74 16.61 0.25
N LEU A 24 -6.80 15.91 -0.17
CA LEU A 24 -7.53 16.23 -1.40
C LEU A 24 -8.53 17.35 -1.11
N LYS A 25 -8.60 18.38 -1.96
CA LYS A 25 -9.70 19.34 -1.88
C LYS A 25 -10.89 18.85 -2.67
N VAL A 26 -12.05 18.97 -2.05
CA VAL A 26 -13.32 18.55 -2.62
C VAL A 26 -14.20 19.78 -2.86
N SER A 27 -14.76 19.90 -4.07
CA SER A 27 -15.76 20.91 -4.43
C SER A 27 -17.07 20.24 -4.86
N LEU A 28 -18.18 20.94 -4.67
CA LEU A 28 -19.48 20.49 -5.17
C LEU A 28 -19.69 21.03 -6.58
N SER A 29 -20.10 20.14 -7.48
CA SER A 29 -20.71 20.54 -8.75
C SER A 29 -22.16 20.93 -8.51
N ASP A 30 -22.73 21.76 -9.37
CA ASP A 30 -24.15 22.17 -9.39
C ASP A 30 -25.16 21.02 -9.50
N LYS A 31 -24.70 19.76 -9.57
CA LYS A 31 -25.48 18.52 -9.72
C LYS A 31 -25.38 17.58 -8.53
N ASP A 32 -25.05 18.09 -7.34
CA ASP A 32 -24.77 17.28 -6.13
C ASP A 32 -23.67 16.23 -6.34
N GLN A 33 -22.78 16.47 -7.30
CA GLN A 33 -21.62 15.63 -7.54
C GLN A 33 -20.41 16.17 -6.81
N VAL A 34 -19.76 15.27 -6.08
CA VAL A 34 -18.50 15.54 -5.41
C VAL A 34 -17.38 15.52 -6.45
N ILE A 35 -16.82 16.70 -6.76
CA ILE A 35 -15.67 16.84 -7.66
C ILE A 35 -14.39 16.94 -6.82
N LEU A 36 -13.40 16.14 -7.17
CA LEU A 36 -12.06 16.24 -6.62
C LEU A 36 -11.28 17.33 -7.37
N ASP A 37 -10.82 18.36 -6.65
CA ASP A 37 -9.93 19.37 -7.21
C ASP A 37 -8.50 18.82 -7.23
N THR A 38 -8.13 18.17 -8.32
CA THR A 38 -6.81 17.53 -8.49
C THR A 38 -5.70 18.52 -8.85
N ARG A 39 -5.97 19.84 -8.89
CA ARG A 39 -4.96 20.86 -9.16
C ARG A 39 -3.95 20.92 -8.01
N LYS A 40 -2.67 21.05 -8.34
CA LYS A 40 -1.55 21.11 -7.37
C LYS A 40 -1.64 22.26 -6.36
N GLU A 41 -2.40 23.30 -6.69
CA GLU A 41 -2.63 24.47 -5.84
C GLU A 41 -3.67 24.21 -4.75
N ALA A 42 -4.59 23.26 -4.99
CA ALA A 42 -5.67 22.92 -4.06
C ALA A 42 -5.35 21.65 -3.27
N THR A 43 -4.76 20.65 -3.92
CA THR A 43 -4.50 19.34 -3.33
C THR A 43 -3.03 19.15 -2.96
N VAL A 44 -2.79 18.69 -1.73
CA VAL A 44 -1.46 18.29 -1.26
C VAL A 44 -1.33 16.78 -1.35
N TRP A 45 -0.46 16.30 -2.24
CA TRP A 45 -0.19 14.87 -2.40
C TRP A 45 0.76 14.35 -1.33
N GLY A 46 0.63 13.06 -1.03
CA GLY A 46 1.53 12.35 -0.12
C GLY A 46 2.93 12.17 -0.72
N ASN A 47 3.85 11.65 0.09
CA ASN A 47 5.21 11.39 -0.37
C ASN A 47 5.24 10.21 -1.38
N PRO A 48 5.74 10.41 -2.62
CA PRO A 48 5.86 9.35 -3.62
C PRO A 48 6.67 8.14 -3.15
N SER A 49 7.70 8.36 -2.33
CA SER A 49 8.52 7.28 -1.78
C SER A 49 7.71 6.32 -0.90
N THR A 50 6.74 6.83 -0.14
CA THR A 50 5.86 6.00 0.69
C THR A 50 4.95 5.12 -0.16
N CYS A 51 4.32 5.70 -1.20
CA CYS A 51 3.48 4.94 -2.12
C CYS A 51 4.27 3.88 -2.91
N ASN A 52 5.48 4.21 -3.36
CA ASN A 52 6.38 3.27 -4.03
C ASN A 52 6.78 2.14 -3.07
N TYR A 53 7.15 2.47 -1.84
CA TYR A 53 7.51 1.48 -0.84
C TYR A 53 6.39 0.49 -0.57
N VAL A 54 5.16 0.96 -0.33
CA VAL A 54 4.04 0.03 -0.05
C VAL A 54 3.59 -0.77 -1.26
N THR A 55 3.80 -0.25 -2.47
CA THR A 55 3.43 -0.92 -3.72
C THR A 55 4.44 -2.00 -4.10
N TYR A 56 5.74 -1.71 -4.01
CA TYR A 56 6.78 -2.63 -4.48
C TYR A 56 7.24 -3.64 -3.42
N THR A 57 7.17 -3.31 -2.13
CA THR A 57 7.53 -4.22 -1.04
C THR A 57 6.87 -5.61 -1.14
N PRO A 58 5.54 -5.75 -1.29
CA PRO A 58 4.89 -7.05 -1.45
C PRO A 58 5.31 -7.79 -2.72
N VAL A 59 5.59 -7.06 -3.81
CA VAL A 59 6.08 -7.65 -5.06
C VAL A 59 7.47 -8.25 -4.85
N VAL A 60 8.39 -7.51 -4.25
CA VAL A 60 9.76 -8.00 -4.00
C VAL A 60 9.75 -9.17 -3.00
N ALA A 61 8.95 -9.10 -1.94
CA ALA A 61 8.85 -10.17 -0.95
C ALA A 61 8.29 -11.47 -1.55
N SER A 62 7.29 -11.38 -2.44
CA SER A 62 6.73 -12.56 -3.12
C SER A 62 7.72 -13.20 -4.10
N LEU A 63 8.47 -12.40 -4.86
CA LEU A 63 9.56 -12.90 -5.71
C LEU A 63 10.65 -13.61 -4.90
N ASN A 64 11.08 -13.02 -3.79
CA ASN A 64 12.05 -13.64 -2.89
C ASN A 64 11.55 -14.98 -2.34
N SER A 65 10.29 -15.04 -1.88
CA SER A 65 9.69 -16.27 -1.38
C SER A 65 9.63 -17.35 -2.46
N MET A 66 9.27 -16.99 -3.70
CA MET A 66 9.22 -17.92 -4.83
C MET A 66 10.60 -18.53 -5.15
N ILE A 67 11.65 -17.71 -5.16
CA ILE A 67 13.03 -18.18 -5.41
C ILE A 67 13.47 -19.20 -4.36
N TRP A 68 13.22 -18.91 -3.08
CA TRP A 68 13.57 -19.81 -1.99
C TRP A 68 12.73 -21.07 -1.96
N CYS A 69 11.41 -20.98 -2.20
CA CYS A 69 10.55 -22.15 -2.32
C CYS A 69 11.03 -23.09 -3.44
N TRP A 70 11.40 -22.53 -4.60
CA TRP A 70 11.98 -23.32 -5.70
C TRP A 70 13.28 -23.99 -5.28
N PHE A 71 14.20 -23.26 -4.67
CA PHE A 71 15.49 -23.78 -4.22
C PHE A 71 15.33 -24.93 -3.20
N LEU A 72 14.45 -24.74 -2.21
CA LEU A 72 14.15 -25.75 -1.20
C LEU A 72 13.48 -26.98 -1.80
N TYR A 73 12.57 -26.80 -2.76
CA TYR A 73 11.94 -27.89 -3.50
C TYR A 73 12.97 -28.73 -4.27
N GLN A 74 13.89 -28.08 -4.98
CA GLN A 74 14.94 -28.76 -5.72
C GLN A 74 15.88 -29.56 -4.81
N ASN A 75 16.23 -29.02 -3.63
CA ASN A 75 17.03 -29.75 -2.65
C ASN A 75 16.28 -30.92 -2.03
N ALA A 76 14.98 -30.77 -1.77
CA ALA A 76 14.14 -31.85 -1.27
C ALA A 76 14.06 -33.03 -2.26
N LEU A 77 14.02 -32.74 -3.57
CA LEU A 77 13.99 -33.78 -4.61
C LEU A 77 15.31 -34.52 -4.77
N LYS A 78 16.46 -33.87 -4.53
CA LYS A 78 17.78 -34.45 -4.77
C LYS A 78 18.19 -35.50 -3.73
N ASN A 79 17.49 -35.60 -2.59
CA ASN A 79 17.74 -36.60 -1.53
C ASN A 79 19.23 -36.73 -1.13
N ASP A 80 19.99 -35.64 -1.31
CA ASP A 80 21.43 -35.65 -1.23
C ASP A 80 21.84 -35.47 0.24
N SER A 81 22.60 -36.42 0.78
CA SER A 81 23.01 -36.50 2.19
C SER A 81 24.05 -35.43 2.59
N GLY A 82 24.20 -34.37 1.81
CA GLY A 82 25.02 -33.19 2.10
C GLY A 82 24.38 -32.29 3.15
N THR A 83 24.27 -32.78 4.37
CA THR A 83 23.48 -32.18 5.47
C THR A 83 23.90 -30.76 5.83
N SER A 84 25.16 -30.37 5.61
CA SER A 84 25.70 -29.08 6.07
C SER A 84 25.33 -27.89 5.17
N GLN A 85 25.40 -28.02 3.85
CA GLN A 85 25.08 -26.92 2.92
C GLN A 85 23.56 -26.63 2.89
N SER A 86 22.73 -27.68 2.96
CA SER A 86 21.28 -27.54 2.99
C SER A 86 20.77 -26.84 4.26
N VAL A 87 21.36 -27.14 5.43
CA VAL A 87 21.01 -26.49 6.70
C VAL A 87 21.41 -25.02 6.71
N LEU A 88 22.60 -24.69 6.20
CA LEU A 88 23.05 -23.29 6.12
C LEU A 88 22.13 -22.46 5.19
N ALA A 89 21.74 -23.01 4.04
CA ALA A 89 20.82 -22.34 3.12
C ALA A 89 19.42 -22.15 3.71
N LEU A 90 18.91 -23.13 4.49
CA LEU A 90 17.67 -23.00 5.25
C LEU A 90 17.73 -21.89 6.29
N LEU A 91 18.83 -21.80 7.05
CA LEU A 91 19.05 -20.74 8.04
C LEU A 91 19.07 -19.36 7.37
N PHE A 92 19.80 -19.20 6.26
CA PHE A 92 19.80 -17.97 5.48
C PHE A 92 18.39 -17.64 4.99
N SER A 93 17.69 -18.60 4.40
CA SER A 93 16.31 -18.42 3.92
C SER A 93 15.38 -17.93 5.04
N CYS A 94 15.49 -18.51 6.23
CA CYS A 94 14.69 -18.14 7.40
C CYS A 94 14.97 -16.70 7.83
N ILE A 95 16.24 -16.29 7.91
CA ILE A 95 16.64 -14.92 8.24
C ILE A 95 16.08 -13.94 7.21
N PHE A 96 16.22 -14.23 5.91
CA PHE A 96 15.67 -13.38 4.86
C PHE A 96 14.14 -13.28 4.93
N HIS A 97 13.43 -14.39 5.18
CA HIS A 97 11.97 -14.36 5.35
C HIS A 97 11.53 -13.55 6.56
N LEU A 98 12.25 -13.65 7.69
CA LEU A 98 11.98 -12.82 8.87
C LEU A 98 12.17 -11.34 8.55
N LEU A 99 13.25 -10.97 7.85
CA LEU A 99 13.49 -9.59 7.42
C LEU A 99 12.37 -9.10 6.50
N PHE A 100 12.01 -9.85 5.47
CA PHE A 100 10.92 -9.48 4.57
C PHE A 100 9.57 -9.40 5.29
N THR A 101 9.33 -10.24 6.30
CA THR A 101 8.11 -10.17 7.12
C THR A 101 8.04 -8.85 7.89
N VAL A 102 9.14 -8.40 8.49
CA VAL A 102 9.20 -7.09 9.17
C VAL A 102 8.97 -5.95 8.18
N VAL A 103 9.60 -5.98 7.00
CA VAL A 103 9.42 -4.97 5.95
C VAL A 103 7.96 -4.95 5.45
N LEU A 104 7.33 -6.12 5.27
CA LEU A 104 5.91 -6.24 4.91
C LEU A 104 4.98 -5.69 6.00
N LEU A 105 5.31 -5.94 7.27
CA LEU A 105 4.54 -5.40 8.39
C LEU A 105 4.61 -3.88 8.41
N VAL A 106 5.80 -3.29 8.25
CA VAL A 106 5.99 -1.83 8.14
C VAL A 106 5.21 -1.26 6.95
N SER A 107 5.29 -1.91 5.79
CA SER A 107 4.52 -1.55 4.60
C SER A 107 3.00 -1.57 4.86
N SER A 108 2.50 -2.61 5.53
CA SER A 108 1.09 -2.73 5.90
C SER A 108 0.66 -1.62 6.86
N CYS A 109 1.50 -1.27 7.84
CA CYS A 109 1.26 -0.15 8.74
C CYS A 109 1.16 1.17 7.98
N PHE A 110 2.10 1.47 7.06
CA PHE A 110 2.04 2.68 6.24
C PHE A 110 0.80 2.74 5.37
N LEU A 111 0.41 1.62 4.75
CA LEU A 111 -0.80 1.55 3.94
C LEU A 111 -2.07 1.76 4.77
N SER A 112 -2.16 1.11 5.93
CA SER A 112 -3.32 1.22 6.82
C SER A 112 -3.45 2.63 7.40
N ALA A 113 -2.37 3.19 7.95
CA ALA A 113 -2.37 4.54 8.50
C ALA A 113 -2.59 5.61 7.42
N GLY A 114 -1.95 5.45 6.25
CA GLY A 114 -2.15 6.37 5.13
C GLY A 114 -3.58 6.36 4.59
N LYS A 115 -4.22 5.19 4.55
CA LYS A 115 -5.65 5.07 4.21
C LYS A 115 -6.52 5.72 5.28
N THR A 116 -6.29 5.45 6.56
CA THR A 116 -7.08 6.06 7.65
C THR A 116 -6.98 7.58 7.60
N ALA A 117 -5.76 8.13 7.50
CA ALA A 117 -5.54 9.57 7.37
C ALA A 117 -6.27 10.17 6.16
N PHE A 118 -6.20 9.49 5.01
CA PHE A 118 -6.93 9.89 3.81
C PHE A 118 -8.45 9.89 4.01
N CYS A 119 -8.99 8.83 4.61
CA CYS A 119 -10.42 8.71 4.88
C CYS A 119 -10.90 9.73 5.92
N ASP A 120 -10.09 10.02 6.94
CA ASP A 120 -10.42 11.00 7.97
C ASP A 120 -10.44 12.42 7.39
N ASP A 121 -9.46 12.78 6.56
CA ASP A 121 -9.43 14.08 5.88
C ASP A 121 -10.63 14.28 4.96
N LEU A 122 -10.93 13.27 4.13
CA LEU A 122 -12.10 13.28 3.26
C LEU A 122 -13.41 13.31 4.08
N GLY A 123 -13.43 12.56 5.17
CA GLY A 123 -14.53 12.46 6.13
C GLY A 123 -14.73 13.72 6.97
N LEU A 124 -13.81 14.69 6.99
CA LEU A 124 -14.01 16.02 7.58
C LEU A 124 -14.55 17.03 6.56
N GLN A 125 -14.20 16.86 5.29
CA GLN A 125 -14.71 17.69 4.21
C GLN A 125 -16.17 17.33 3.91
N ILE A 126 -16.49 16.04 3.78
CA ILE A 126 -17.83 15.55 3.45
C ILE A 126 -18.95 15.98 4.42
N PRO A 127 -18.80 15.95 5.77
CA PRO A 127 -19.85 16.35 6.71
C PRO A 127 -20.10 17.86 6.75
N ARG A 128 -19.15 18.70 6.34
CA ARG A 128 -19.44 20.14 6.15
C ARG A 128 -20.50 20.35 5.06
N TYR A 129 -20.62 19.45 4.09
CA TYR A 129 -21.60 19.55 3.02
C TYR A 129 -22.99 19.03 3.40
N LYS A 130 -23.11 18.19 4.44
CA LYS A 130 -24.43 17.91 5.04
C LYS A 130 -25.03 19.16 5.70
N LEU A 131 -24.23 20.04 6.28
CA LEU A 131 -24.73 21.28 6.90
C LEU A 131 -25.25 22.31 5.89
N TYR A 132 -24.69 22.40 4.68
CA TYR A 132 -25.21 23.32 3.65
C TYR A 132 -26.53 22.86 3.02
N LEU A 133 -26.88 21.56 3.11
CA LEU A 133 -28.17 21.05 2.67
C LEU A 133 -29.31 21.30 3.69
N TYR A 134 -29.00 21.66 4.94
CA TYR A 134 -30.01 21.96 5.97
C TYR A 134 -30.27 23.47 6.15
N TYR A 135 -29.62 24.36 5.38
CA TYR A 135 -29.86 25.81 5.41
C TYR A 135 -30.45 26.36 4.09
N THR A 136 -31.10 25.49 3.31
CA THR A 136 -31.94 25.88 2.17
C THR A 136 -33.23 25.06 2.18
N TYR A 137 -34.08 25.32 3.17
CA TYR A 137 -35.52 25.13 3.07
C TYR A 137 -36.21 26.31 3.78
#